data_AF-A0A1Y2ZWH9-F1
#
_entry.id   AF-A0A1Y2ZWH9-F1
#
_cell.length_a   1.000
_cell.length_b   1.000
_cell.length_c   1.000
_cell.angle_alpha   90.00
_cell.angle_beta   90.00
_cell.angle_gamma   90.00
#
_symmetry.space_group_name_H-M   'P 1'
#
loop_
_entity.id
_entity.type
_entity.pdbx_description
1 polymer ?
#
loop_
_entity_poly.entity_id
_entity_poly.type
_entity_poly.pdbx_seq_one_letter_code
_entity_poly.pdbx_strand_id
1 'polypeptide(L)'
;MFNEVQRDSVTFDILCSNFYSNSLFLLLLHSELLQMAKELLTDVTVSNAKPTDKDKRLNDGGGLYLLIKPNGAKWWRFDYTIAGKRKTLSIGVYPATGLADARRKAQEVRNQNANGIDPSDTRKEAKAVQRQTIENEKRIDAGLAAIDSFEFVALEWYDKRMLTKSESHQKRTLAL
;
A
#
# COMPACT_ATOMS: atom_id res chain seq x y z
N MET A 1 32.02 -33.13 40.97
CA MET A 1 32.65 -31.81 40.76
C MET A 1 31.64 -30.93 40.03
N PHE A 2 30.62 -30.48 40.76
CA PHE A 2 29.57 -29.57 40.31
C PHE A 2 29.55 -28.45 41.33
N ASN A 3 29.80 -27.22 40.92
CA ASN A 3 29.49 -26.04 41.73
C ASN A 3 28.83 -24.99 40.83
N GLU A 4 27.51 -25.07 40.90
CA GLU A 4 26.48 -24.06 40.81
C GLU A 4 26.97 -22.58 40.86
N VAL A 5 26.75 -21.88 39.75
CA VAL A 5 26.92 -20.42 39.63
C VAL A 5 25.66 -19.75 40.19
N GLN A 6 25.79 -19.14 41.37
CA GLN A 6 24.77 -18.30 41.99
C GLN A 6 24.51 -17.08 41.07
N ARG A 7 23.26 -16.93 40.62
CA ARG A 7 22.78 -15.73 39.92
C ARG A 7 22.11 -14.81 40.94
N ASP A 8 22.79 -13.72 41.26
CA ASP A 8 22.32 -12.73 42.23
C ASP A 8 21.12 -11.92 41.69
N SER A 9 20.05 -11.90 42.48
CA SER A 9 18.75 -11.25 42.22
C SER A 9 18.82 -9.73 42.00
N VAL A 10 19.94 -9.08 42.34
CA VAL A 10 20.11 -7.63 42.25
C VAL A 10 20.34 -7.16 40.80
N THR A 11 20.79 -8.05 39.92
CA THR A 11 21.03 -7.69 38.51
C THR A 11 19.76 -7.64 37.65
N PHE A 12 18.65 -8.21 38.12
CA PHE A 12 17.36 -8.16 37.40
C PHE A 12 16.59 -6.85 37.67
N ASP A 13 16.75 -6.26 38.87
CA ASP A 13 16.01 -5.05 39.27
C ASP A 13 16.54 -3.76 38.62
N ILE A 14 17.81 -3.70 38.22
CA ILE A 14 18.40 -2.51 37.57
C ILE A 14 17.98 -2.44 36.08
N LEU A 15 17.66 -3.57 35.45
CA LEU A 15 17.15 -3.61 34.09
C LEU A 15 15.64 -3.31 34.01
N CYS A 16 14.87 -3.51 35.10
CA CYS A 16 13.45 -3.16 35.15
C CYS A 16 13.16 -1.71 35.59
N SER A 17 14.06 -1.06 36.32
CA SER A 17 13.87 0.32 36.82
C SER A 17 14.25 1.41 35.80
N ASN A 18 15.13 1.12 34.84
CA ASN A 18 15.54 2.07 33.80
C ASN A 18 14.70 2.02 32.51
N PHE A 19 13.72 1.11 32.41
CA PHE A 19 12.81 1.07 31.24
C PHE A 19 11.55 1.94 31.42
N TYR A 20 11.32 2.48 32.63
CA TYR A 20 10.16 3.31 32.98
C TYR A 20 10.48 4.79 33.24
N SER A 21 11.67 5.27 32.85
CA SER A 21 12.05 6.69 33.01
C SER A 21 12.05 7.49 31.70
N ASN A 22 11.78 6.84 30.56
CA ASN A 22 11.74 7.54 29.28
C ASN A 22 10.31 7.91 28.91
N SER A 23 9.90 9.15 29.23
CA SER A 23 8.56 9.69 28.96
C SER A 23 8.13 9.55 27.50
N LEU A 24 9.07 9.59 26.55
CA LEU A 24 8.83 9.31 25.13
C LEU A 24 8.45 7.85 24.84
N PHE A 25 9.02 6.88 25.56
CA PHE A 25 8.70 5.46 25.35
C PHE A 25 7.30 5.14 25.88
N LEU A 26 6.94 5.69 27.04
CA LEU A 26 5.57 5.60 27.55
C LEU A 26 4.59 6.33 26.61
N LEU A 27 4.89 7.53 26.10
CA LEU A 27 4.02 8.22 25.15
C LEU A 27 3.85 7.46 23.82
N LEU A 28 4.92 6.84 23.32
CA LEU A 28 4.86 6.02 22.10
C LEU A 28 4.04 4.74 22.33
N LEU A 29 4.24 4.06 23.47
CA LEU A 29 3.49 2.87 23.86
C LEU A 29 2.01 3.20 24.15
N HIS A 30 1.71 4.37 24.73
CA HIS A 30 0.34 4.84 24.95
C HIS A 30 -0.32 5.25 23.63
N SER A 31 0.40 5.87 22.70
CA SER A 31 -0.06 6.14 21.34
C SER A 31 -0.39 4.84 20.61
N GLU A 32 0.50 3.84 20.63
CA GLU A 32 0.26 2.51 20.04
C GLU A 32 -0.90 1.78 20.74
N LEU A 33 -0.98 1.79 22.07
CA LEU A 33 -2.07 1.18 22.85
C LEU A 33 -3.43 1.86 22.63
N LEU A 34 -3.47 3.20 22.51
CA LEU A 34 -4.69 3.93 22.15
C LEU A 34 -5.10 3.68 20.69
N GLN A 35 -4.14 3.45 19.79
CA GLN A 35 -4.43 3.05 18.42
C GLN A 35 -5.06 1.64 18.36
N MET A 36 -4.58 0.69 19.18
CA MET A 36 -5.15 -0.66 19.29
C MET A 36 -6.54 -0.67 19.94
N ALA A 37 -6.80 0.18 20.94
CA ALA A 37 -8.10 0.24 21.62
C ALA A 37 -9.27 0.73 20.75
N LYS A 38 -8.98 1.28 19.57
CA LYS A 38 -10.01 1.79 18.63
C LYS A 38 -10.57 0.70 17.72
N GLU A 39 -10.04 -0.51 17.77
CA GLU A 39 -10.34 -1.66 16.92
C GLU A 39 -11.57 -2.46 17.41
N LEU A 40 -12.75 -2.13 16.89
CA LEU A 40 -14.04 -2.57 17.44
C LEU A 40 -14.56 -3.89 16.88
N LEU A 41 -14.11 -4.32 15.69
CA LEU A 41 -14.62 -5.55 15.07
C LEU A 41 -13.85 -6.78 15.53
N THR A 42 -14.54 -7.92 15.49
CA THR A 42 -13.95 -9.25 15.64
C THR A 42 -14.20 -10.08 14.39
N ASP A 43 -13.36 -11.07 14.09
CA ASP A 43 -13.54 -11.93 12.91
C ASP A 43 -14.91 -12.62 12.88
N VAL A 44 -15.44 -12.99 14.05
CA VAL A 44 -16.78 -13.58 14.19
C VAL A 44 -17.88 -12.59 13.80
N THR A 45 -17.75 -11.32 14.18
CA THR A 45 -18.72 -10.29 13.77
C THR A 45 -18.66 -10.02 12.27
N VAL A 46 -17.47 -10.01 11.69
CA VAL A 46 -17.24 -9.79 10.26
C VAL A 46 -17.79 -10.93 9.43
N SER A 47 -17.52 -12.17 9.83
CA SER A 47 -17.98 -13.38 9.13
C SER A 47 -19.51 -13.49 9.17
N ASN A 48 -20.12 -13.29 10.33
CA ASN A 48 -21.57 -13.39 10.55
C ASN A 48 -22.36 -12.18 10.05
N ALA A 49 -21.71 -11.10 9.62
CA ALA A 49 -22.39 -9.92 9.14
C ALA A 49 -23.22 -10.24 7.88
N LYS A 50 -24.54 -10.03 7.97
CA LYS A 50 -25.49 -10.28 6.90
C LYS A 50 -25.69 -9.05 6.01
N PRO A 51 -25.91 -9.24 4.70
CA PRO A 51 -26.33 -8.16 3.82
C PRO A 51 -27.71 -7.63 4.20
N THR A 52 -27.96 -6.38 3.84
CA THR A 52 -29.25 -5.69 3.98
C THR A 52 -29.64 -5.09 2.63
N ASP A 53 -30.86 -4.59 2.48
CA ASP A 53 -31.33 -3.98 1.22
C ASP A 53 -30.51 -2.76 0.77
N LYS A 54 -29.76 -2.16 1.71
CA LYS A 54 -28.85 -1.05 1.47
C LYS A 54 -27.44 -1.39 1.94
N ASP A 55 -26.47 -0.65 1.43
CA ASP A 55 -25.09 -0.70 1.87
C ASP A 55 -24.99 -0.49 3.38
N LYS A 56 -24.42 -1.46 4.09
CA LYS A 56 -24.23 -1.42 5.53
C LYS A 56 -22.75 -1.22 5.86
N ARG A 57 -22.48 -0.25 6.72
CA ARG A 57 -21.12 0.07 7.19
C ARG A 57 -20.92 -0.47 8.60
N LEU A 58 -19.87 -1.26 8.81
CA LEU A 58 -19.40 -1.70 10.12
C LEU A 58 -18.03 -1.07 10.39
N ASN A 59 -17.94 -0.17 11.36
CA ASN A 59 -16.70 0.55 11.66
C ASN A 59 -15.77 -0.33 12.50
N ASP A 60 -14.52 -0.47 12.04
CA ASP A 60 -13.46 -1.06 12.84
C ASP A 60 -12.69 0.00 13.63
N GLY A 61 -12.65 1.24 13.14
CA GLY A 61 -12.03 2.36 13.85
C GLY A 61 -10.84 2.96 13.09
N GLY A 62 -10.41 4.15 13.52
CA GLY A 62 -9.28 4.86 12.92
C GLY A 62 -9.37 5.03 11.40
N GLY A 63 -10.59 5.18 10.85
CA GLY A 63 -10.86 5.30 9.41
C GLY A 63 -11.21 4.00 8.69
N LEU A 64 -10.91 2.82 9.27
CA LEU A 64 -11.20 1.51 8.70
C LEU A 64 -12.65 1.07 8.98
N TYR A 65 -13.29 0.50 7.96
CA TYR A 65 -14.62 -0.09 8.06
C TYR A 65 -14.83 -1.17 7.01
N LEU A 66 -15.76 -2.08 7.32
CA LEU A 66 -16.31 -3.04 6.39
C LEU A 66 -17.57 -2.45 5.74
N LEU A 67 -17.59 -2.41 4.41
CA LEU A 67 -18.78 -2.10 3.63
C LEU A 67 -19.41 -3.40 3.13
N ILE A 68 -20.63 -3.66 3.55
CA ILE A 68 -21.42 -4.83 3.15
C ILE A 68 -22.43 -4.36 2.12
N LYS A 69 -22.32 -4.88 0.90
CA LYS A 69 -23.22 -4.59 -0.20
C LYS A 69 -24.46 -5.49 -0.13
N PRO A 70 -25.61 -5.08 -0.71
CA PRO A 70 -26.81 -5.93 -0.78
C PRO A 70 -26.59 -7.27 -1.46
N ASN A 71 -25.64 -7.35 -2.40
CA ASN A 71 -25.24 -8.61 -3.05
C ASN A 71 -24.39 -9.54 -2.17
N GLY A 72 -24.17 -9.20 -0.89
CA GLY A 72 -23.36 -9.98 0.05
C GLY A 72 -21.86 -9.71 -0.03
N ALA A 73 -21.37 -8.90 -0.98
CA ALA A 73 -19.95 -8.57 -1.08
C ALA A 73 -19.51 -7.71 0.12
N LYS A 74 -18.35 -8.05 0.69
CA LYS A 74 -17.80 -7.39 1.88
C LYS A 74 -16.46 -6.74 1.53
N TRP A 75 -16.39 -5.42 1.60
CA TRP A 75 -15.23 -4.64 1.18
C TRP A 75 -14.60 -3.90 2.35
N TRP A 76 -13.30 -4.05 2.52
CA TRP A 76 -12.54 -3.22 3.45
C TRP A 76 -12.28 -1.86 2.82
N ARG A 77 -12.74 -0.81 3.49
CA ARG A 77 -12.61 0.58 3.05
C ARG A 77 -11.95 1.40 4.14
N PHE A 78 -11.13 2.36 3.74
CA PHE A 78 -10.43 3.25 4.64
C PHE A 78 -10.67 4.71 4.26
N ASP A 79 -11.33 5.46 5.14
CA ASP A 79 -11.52 6.90 4.96
C ASP A 79 -10.35 7.65 5.58
N TYR A 80 -9.77 8.58 4.85
CA TYR A 80 -8.67 9.43 5.31
C TYR A 80 -8.78 10.85 4.74
N THR A 81 -8.04 11.78 5.31
CA THR A 81 -7.96 13.17 4.85
C THR A 81 -6.51 13.52 4.59
N ILE A 82 -6.24 14.05 3.39
CA ILE A 82 -4.94 14.57 2.99
C ILE A 82 -5.14 15.89 2.27
N ALA A 83 -4.29 16.89 2.54
CA ALA A 83 -4.40 18.24 1.97
C ALA A 83 -5.83 18.83 2.06
N GLY A 84 -6.51 18.64 3.19
CA GLY A 84 -7.87 19.14 3.44
C GLY A 84 -8.99 18.41 2.68
N LYS A 85 -8.69 17.37 1.89
CA LYS A 85 -9.68 16.61 1.11
C LYS A 85 -9.89 15.22 1.70
N ARG A 86 -11.15 14.86 1.95
CA ARG A 86 -11.53 13.50 2.35
C ARG A 86 -11.49 12.56 1.14
N LYS A 87 -10.85 11.42 1.31
CA LYS A 87 -10.72 10.35 0.31
C LYS A 87 -11.06 9.00 0.94
N THR A 88 -11.45 8.05 0.08
CA THR A 88 -11.71 6.67 0.49
C THR A 88 -10.82 5.72 -0.32
N LEU A 89 -10.07 4.88 0.39
CA LEU A 89 -9.20 3.88 -0.19
C LEU A 89 -9.84 2.49 -0.08
N SER A 90 -9.71 1.68 -1.13
CA SER A 90 -10.08 0.25 -1.08
C SER A 90 -8.94 -0.55 -0.47
N ILE A 91 -9.11 -1.16 0.70
CA ILE A 91 -8.05 -1.95 1.34
C ILE A 91 -8.03 -3.39 0.82
N GLY A 92 -9.20 -3.95 0.51
CA GLY A 92 -9.35 -5.31 0.03
C GLY A 92 -10.79 -5.78 0.04
N VAL A 93 -11.00 -7.04 -0.31
CA VAL A 93 -12.29 -7.73 -0.30
C VAL A 93 -12.20 -8.92 0.65
N TYR A 94 -13.17 -9.06 1.54
CA TYR A 94 -13.26 -10.23 2.43
C TYR A 94 -13.90 -11.40 1.65
N PRO A 95 -13.43 -12.66 1.81
CA PRO A 95 -12.44 -13.14 2.79
C PRO A 95 -10.98 -13.06 2.33
N ALA A 96 -10.70 -12.70 1.07
CA ALA A 96 -9.32 -12.64 0.55
C ALA A 96 -8.39 -11.70 1.32
N THR A 97 -8.94 -10.68 1.99
CA THR A 97 -8.25 -9.89 3.01
C THR A 97 -8.99 -10.07 4.33
N GLY A 98 -8.35 -10.71 5.31
CA GLY A 98 -8.86 -10.86 6.67
C GLY A 98 -8.83 -9.55 7.47
N LEU A 99 -9.41 -9.55 8.67
CA LEU A 99 -9.47 -8.35 9.54
C LEU A 99 -8.06 -7.88 9.95
N ALA A 100 -7.19 -8.82 10.37
CA ALA A 100 -5.82 -8.51 10.77
C ALA A 100 -5.02 -7.86 9.62
N ASP A 101 -5.12 -8.41 8.41
CA ASP A 101 -4.48 -7.83 7.23
C ASP A 101 -5.07 -6.47 6.86
N ALA A 102 -6.38 -6.29 7.02
CA ALA A 102 -7.03 -5.00 6.78
C ALA A 102 -6.51 -3.93 7.75
N ARG A 103 -6.32 -4.28 9.03
CA ARG A 103 -5.74 -3.39 10.06
C ARG A 103 -4.28 -3.05 9.77
N ARG A 104 -3.45 -4.03 9.40
CA ARG A 104 -2.06 -3.80 8.99
C ARG A 104 -1.97 -2.83 7.81
N LYS A 105 -2.75 -3.07 6.74
CA LYS A 105 -2.82 -2.18 5.58
C LYS A 105 -3.34 -0.79 5.94
N ALA A 106 -4.31 -0.70 6.86
CA ALA A 106 -4.79 0.58 7.36
C ALA A 106 -3.70 1.35 8.11
N GLN A 107 -2.87 0.66 8.90
CA GLN A 107 -1.73 1.27 9.58
C GLN A 107 -0.67 1.77 8.59
N GLU A 108 -0.35 0.99 7.56
CA GLU A 108 0.55 1.44 6.46
C GLU A 108 0.05 2.73 5.81
N VAL A 109 -1.26 2.80 5.55
CA VAL A 109 -1.91 3.99 4.98
C VAL A 109 -1.85 5.19 5.93
N ARG A 110 -2.03 4.99 7.24
CA ARG A 110 -1.85 6.06 8.24
C ARG A 110 -0.42 6.58 8.25
N ASN A 111 0.56 5.69 8.18
CA ASN A 111 1.97 6.06 8.15
C ASN A 111 2.30 6.87 6.88
N GLN A 112 1.78 6.46 5.71
CA GLN A 112 1.92 7.24 4.47
C GLN A 112 1.29 8.63 4.60
N ASN A 113 0.05 8.70 5.12
CA ASN A 113 -0.65 9.97 5.30
C ASN A 113 0.06 10.91 6.28
N ALA A 114 0.64 10.37 7.36
CA ALA A 114 1.45 11.13 8.33
C ALA A 114 2.71 11.72 7.68
N ASN A 115 3.28 11.02 6.71
CA ASN A 115 4.42 11.50 5.90
C ASN A 115 4.00 12.41 4.72
N GLY A 116 2.71 12.78 4.62
CA GLY A 116 2.19 13.60 3.53
C GLY A 116 2.11 12.89 2.17
N ILE A 117 2.27 11.57 2.14
CA ILE A 117 2.21 10.77 0.91
C ILE A 117 0.76 10.34 0.67
N ASP A 118 0.24 10.58 -0.53
CA ASP A 118 -1.08 10.10 -0.92
C ASP A 118 -1.05 8.60 -1.29
N PRO A 119 -1.72 7.73 -0.52
CA PRO A 119 -1.76 6.28 -0.80
C PRO A 119 -2.44 5.94 -2.13
N SER A 120 -3.37 6.78 -2.59
CA SER A 120 -4.08 6.57 -3.85
C SER A 120 -3.18 6.86 -5.05
N ASP A 121 -2.28 7.82 -4.95
CA ASP A 121 -1.34 8.16 -6.03
C ASP A 121 -0.21 7.13 -6.11
N THR A 122 0.33 6.70 -4.96
CA THR A 122 1.30 5.59 -4.89
C THR A 122 0.76 4.33 -5.60
N ARG A 123 -0.53 4.02 -5.42
CA ARG A 123 -1.17 2.86 -6.09
C ARG A 123 -1.41 3.08 -7.58
N LYS A 124 -1.64 4.32 -8.03
CA LYS A 124 -1.80 4.61 -9.46
C LYS A 124 -0.46 4.45 -10.16
N GLU A 125 0.61 4.96 -9.57
CA GLU A 125 1.98 4.86 -10.08
C GLU A 125 2.39 3.40 -10.22
N ALA A 126 2.22 2.59 -9.16
CA ALA A 126 2.53 1.16 -9.22
C ALA A 126 1.75 0.43 -10.33
N LYS A 127 0.48 0.77 -10.54
CA LYS A 127 -0.33 0.20 -11.63
C LYS A 127 0.11 0.68 -13.01
N ALA A 128 0.57 1.93 -13.14
CA ALA A 128 1.08 2.46 -14.39
C ALA A 128 2.37 1.75 -14.79
N VAL A 129 3.30 1.60 -13.84
CA VAL A 129 4.55 0.85 -14.04
C VAL A 129 4.25 -0.59 -14.46
N GLN A 130 3.40 -1.31 -13.72
CA GLN A 130 3.05 -2.70 -14.09
C GLN A 130 2.46 -2.81 -15.49
N ARG A 131 1.60 -1.86 -15.88
CA ARG A 131 0.98 -1.86 -17.20
C ARG A 131 2.02 -1.61 -18.30
N GLN A 132 2.96 -0.70 -18.05
CA GLN A 132 4.06 -0.42 -18.97
C GLN A 132 5.01 -1.62 -19.11
N THR A 133 5.34 -2.30 -18.01
CA THR A 133 6.14 -3.54 -18.05
C THR A 133 5.47 -4.59 -18.93
N ILE A 134 4.18 -4.86 -18.71
CA ILE A 134 3.41 -5.83 -19.51
C ILE A 134 3.37 -5.44 -20.99
N GLU A 135 3.25 -4.14 -21.28
CA GLU A 135 3.23 -3.67 -22.67
C GLU A 135 4.60 -3.79 -23.34
N ASN A 136 5.67 -3.44 -22.63
CA ASN A 136 7.04 -3.61 -23.12
C ASN A 136 7.37 -5.08 -23.41
N GLU A 137 6.98 -6.00 -22.52
CA GLU A 137 7.14 -7.44 -22.73
C GLU A 137 6.48 -7.88 -24.05
N LYS A 138 5.22 -7.49 -24.28
CA LYS A 138 4.50 -7.80 -25.53
C LYS A 138 5.17 -7.24 -26.77
N ARG A 139 5.72 -6.03 -26.69
CA ARG A 139 6.41 -5.38 -27.82
C ARG A 139 7.69 -6.12 -28.16
N ILE A 140 8.46 -6.50 -27.14
CA ILE A 140 9.69 -7.28 -27.31
C ILE A 140 9.37 -8.64 -27.95
N ASP A 141 8.32 -9.32 -27.50
CA ASP A 141 7.87 -10.59 -28.09
C ASP A 141 7.45 -10.43 -29.57
N ALA A 142 6.96 -9.24 -29.94
CA ALA A 142 6.63 -8.89 -31.32
C ALA A 142 7.84 -8.36 -32.14
N GLY A 143 9.05 -8.34 -31.57
CA GLY A 143 10.26 -7.81 -32.22
C GLY A 143 10.27 -6.28 -32.35
N LEU A 144 9.49 -5.57 -31.54
CA LEU A 144 9.38 -4.11 -31.51
C LEU A 144 10.13 -3.54 -30.30
N ALA A 145 10.69 -2.34 -30.46
CA ALA A 145 11.35 -1.60 -29.38
C ALA A 145 10.38 -1.27 -28.22
N ALA A 146 10.84 -1.39 -26.98
CA ALA A 146 10.08 -1.02 -25.77
C ALA A 146 9.77 0.48 -25.72
N ILE A 147 8.62 0.88 -25.15
CA ILE A 147 8.06 2.25 -25.21
C ILE A 147 8.99 3.31 -24.60
N ASP A 148 9.78 2.95 -23.60
CA ASP A 148 10.73 3.79 -22.90
C ASP A 148 12.18 3.57 -23.34
N SER A 149 12.40 2.81 -24.41
CA SER A 149 13.73 2.59 -24.96
C SER A 149 14.18 3.76 -25.84
N PHE A 150 15.51 3.96 -25.92
CA PHE A 150 16.10 4.93 -26.85
C PHE A 150 15.71 4.65 -28.30
N GLU A 151 15.67 3.37 -28.70
CA GLU A 151 15.27 2.96 -30.04
C GLU A 151 13.85 3.41 -30.38
N PHE A 152 12.89 3.24 -29.45
CA PHE A 152 11.52 3.71 -29.66
C PHE A 152 11.45 5.23 -29.87
N VAL A 153 12.13 6.00 -29.02
CA VAL A 153 12.18 7.46 -29.13
C VAL A 153 12.89 7.90 -30.42
N ALA A 154 13.96 7.22 -30.81
CA ALA A 154 14.68 7.48 -32.04
C ALA A 154 13.81 7.24 -33.27
N LEU A 155 13.03 6.15 -33.29
CA LEU A 155 12.08 5.84 -34.36
C LEU A 155 10.94 6.87 -34.43
N GLU A 156 10.34 7.26 -33.29
CA GLU A 156 9.30 8.29 -33.27
C GLU A 156 9.82 9.64 -33.80
N TRP A 157 11.00 10.06 -33.35
CA TRP A 157 11.65 11.26 -33.84
C TRP A 157 11.95 11.17 -35.34
N TYR A 158 12.49 10.03 -35.77
CA TYR A 158 12.84 9.76 -37.16
C TYR A 158 11.60 9.91 -38.04
N ASP A 159 10.51 9.22 -37.70
CA ASP A 159 9.25 9.27 -38.44
C ASP A 159 8.80 10.72 -38.61
N LYS A 160 8.72 11.47 -37.50
CA LYS A 160 8.29 12.87 -37.52
C LYS A 160 9.21 13.77 -38.34
N ARG A 161 10.54 13.57 -38.25
CA ARG A 161 11.52 14.46 -38.90
C ARG A 161 11.65 14.17 -40.39
N MET A 162 11.42 12.92 -40.79
CA MET A 162 11.66 12.44 -42.14
C MET A 162 10.48 12.59 -43.08
N LEU A 163 9.28 12.91 -42.59
CA LEU A 163 8.08 13.19 -43.42
C LEU A 163 8.32 14.17 -44.58
N THR A 164 9.20 15.15 -44.38
CA THR A 164 9.49 16.21 -45.39
C THR A 164 10.72 15.93 -46.24
N LYS A 165 11.40 14.79 -46.01
CA LYS A 165 12.64 14.43 -46.69
C LYS A 165 12.38 13.42 -47.80
N SER A 166 13.22 13.42 -48.83
CA SER A 166 13.12 12.47 -49.94
C SER A 166 13.39 11.05 -49.46
N GLU A 167 12.72 10.06 -50.05
CA GLU A 167 12.80 8.64 -49.67
C GLU A 167 14.24 8.11 -49.67
N SER A 168 15.10 8.60 -50.58
CA SER A 168 16.52 8.24 -50.61
C SER A 168 17.29 8.71 -49.36
N HIS A 169 16.98 9.91 -48.86
CA HIS A 169 17.59 10.44 -47.63
C HIS A 169 17.10 9.69 -46.39
N GLN A 170 15.82 9.32 -46.38
CA GLN A 170 15.21 8.48 -45.35
C GLN A 170 15.95 7.14 -45.24
N LYS A 171 16.03 6.36 -46.34
CA LYS A 171 16.68 5.04 -46.38
C LYS A 171 18.14 5.08 -45.93
N ARG A 172 18.90 6.11 -46.32
CA ARG A 172 20.31 6.25 -45.90
C ARG A 172 20.45 6.46 -44.40
N THR A 173 19.51 7.17 -43.79
CA THR A 173 19.57 7.53 -42.37
C THR A 173 19.18 6.37 -41.47
N LEU A 174 18.28 5.47 -41.90
CA LEU A 174 17.95 4.22 -41.18
C LEU A 174 19.02 3.14 -41.28
N ALA A 175 19.91 3.23 -42.27
CA ALA A 175 20.95 2.23 -42.53
C ALA A 175 22.27 2.50 -41.78
N LEU A 176 22.33 3.58 -40.99
CA LEU A 176 23.47 3.99 -40.15
C LEU A 176 23.26 3.51 -38.72
#